data_AF-A0A946MZ41-F1
#
_entry.id   AF-A0A946MZ41-F1
#
_cell.length_a   1.000
_cell.length_b   1.000
_cell.length_c   1.000
_cell.angle_alpha   90.00
_cell.angle_beta   90.00
_cell.angle_gamma   90.00
#
_symmetry.space_group_name_H-M   'P 1'
#
loop_
_entity.id
_entity.type
_entity.pdbx_description
1 polymer ?
#
loop_
_entity_poly.entity_id
_entity_poly.type
_entity_poly.pdbx_seq_one_letter_code
_entity_poly.pdbx_strand_id
1 'polypeptide(L)'
;MTVFEAVANSTHRLRAAGIDSAARDARALVAYALGVGPDRIVLLGPDPIDTRAQDQLSGYVERRLQHEPVSKITGLRQFWGRDFHISKAVLDPR
;
A
#
# COMPACT_ATOMS: atom_id res chain seq x y z
N MET A 1 -4.55 6.16 15.46
CA MET A 1 -3.57 6.27 14.37
C MET A 1 -4.23 7.01 13.22
N THR A 2 -3.62 8.10 12.75
CA THR A 2 -4.09 8.85 11.57
C THR A 2 -3.54 8.27 10.27
N VAL A 3 -4.09 8.70 9.13
CA VAL A 3 -3.55 8.32 7.80
C VAL A 3 -2.09 8.72 7.65
N PHE A 4 -1.70 9.93 8.07
CA PHE A 4 -0.30 10.35 8.04
C PHE A 4 0.61 9.49 8.92
N GLU A 5 0.16 9.14 10.14
CA GLU A 5 0.90 8.25 11.03
C GLU A 5 1.08 6.85 10.43
N ALA A 6 0.04 6.30 9.82
CA ALA A 6 0.10 5.00 9.17
C ALA A 6 1.06 4.98 7.98
N VAL A 7 1.04 6.02 7.14
CA VAL A 7 1.99 6.18 6.02
C VAL A 7 3.42 6.31 6.54
N ALA A 8 3.64 7.13 7.58
CA ALA A 8 4.96 7.35 8.16
C ALA A 8 5.52 6.06 8.78
N ASN A 9 4.73 5.36 9.60
CA ASN A 9 5.11 4.11 10.24
C ASN A 9 5.44 3.04 9.20
N SER A 10 4.55 2.84 8.22
CA SER A 10 4.76 1.86 7.14
C SER A 10 6.02 2.21 6.33
N THR A 11 6.22 3.48 5.98
CA THR A 11 7.43 3.93 5.26
C THR A 11 8.69 3.61 6.05
N HIS A 12 8.71 3.88 7.36
CA HIS A 12 9.85 3.58 8.21
C HIS A 12 10.17 2.07 8.20
N ARG A 13 9.15 1.23 8.43
CA ARG A 13 9.31 -0.23 8.43
C ARG A 13 9.84 -0.76 7.10
N LEU A 14 9.29 -0.30 5.98
CA LEU A 14 9.72 -0.73 4.65
C LEU A 14 11.14 -0.25 4.32
N ARG A 15 11.51 0.98 4.69
CA ARG A 15 12.88 1.48 4.51
C ARG A 15 13.89 0.67 5.32
N ALA A 16 13.56 0.32 6.55
CA ALA A 16 14.41 -0.50 7.39
C ALA A 16 14.66 -1.91 6.80
N ALA A 17 13.73 -2.40 5.97
CA ALA A 17 13.88 -3.64 5.21
C ALA A 17 14.59 -3.47 3.85
N GLY A 18 15.16 -2.31 3.55
CA GLY A 18 15.90 -2.07 2.30
C GLY A 18 15.01 -1.90 1.07
N ILE A 19 13.75 -1.51 1.24
CA ILE A 19 12.83 -1.27 0.12
C ILE A 19 12.97 0.17 -0.37
N ASP A 20 13.57 0.36 -1.55
CA ASP A 20 13.78 1.68 -2.15
C ASP A 20 12.48 2.45 -2.42
N SER A 21 11.41 1.73 -2.79
CA SER A 21 10.08 2.29 -3.07
C SER A 21 9.22 2.54 -1.82
N ALA A 22 9.78 2.44 -0.61
CA ALA A 22 9.03 2.38 0.65
C ALA A 22 7.95 3.47 0.81
N ALA A 23 8.25 4.73 0.49
CA ALA A 23 7.30 5.83 0.64
C ALA A 23 6.15 5.80 -0.38
N ARG A 24 6.39 5.22 -1.55
CA ARG A 24 5.36 5.01 -2.58
C ARG A 24 4.50 3.81 -2.22
N ASP A 25 5.14 2.72 -1.80
CA ASP A 25 4.48 1.48 -1.42
C ASP A 25 3.60 1.70 -0.18
N ALA A 26 4.09 2.38 0.84
CA ALA A 26 3.31 2.72 2.04
C ALA A 26 2.03 3.49 1.69
N ARG A 27 2.10 4.49 0.81
CA ARG A 27 0.91 5.25 0.37
C ARG A 27 -0.08 4.35 -0.37
N ALA A 28 0.39 3.49 -1.26
CA ALA A 28 -0.46 2.56 -1.99
C ALA A 28 -1.15 1.55 -1.06
N LEU A 29 -0.42 1.00 -0.08
CA LEU A 29 -0.95 0.03 0.87
C LEU A 29 -1.96 0.66 1.84
N VAL A 30 -1.69 1.88 2.32
CA VAL A 30 -2.65 2.62 3.16
C VAL A 30 -3.91 2.97 2.36
N ALA A 31 -3.76 3.43 1.11
CA ALA A 31 -4.92 3.73 0.26
C ALA A 31 -5.78 2.48 0.02
N TYR A 32 -5.13 1.36 -0.25
CA TYR A 32 -5.79 0.08 -0.45
C TYR A 32 -6.50 -0.42 0.82
N ALA A 33 -5.88 -0.29 2.00
CA ALA A 33 -6.51 -0.65 3.26
C ALA A 33 -7.75 0.20 3.59
N LEU A 34 -7.76 1.46 3.14
CA LEU A 34 -8.89 2.37 3.30
C LEU A 34 -9.95 2.25 2.18
N GLY A 35 -9.69 1.46 1.13
CA GLY A 35 -10.58 1.35 -0.02
C GLY A 35 -10.70 2.63 -0.85
N VAL A 36 -9.67 3.48 -0.85
CA VAL A 36 -9.64 4.76 -1.56
C VAL A 36 -8.54 4.82 -2.62
N GLY A 37 -8.66 5.77 -3.54
CA GLY A 37 -7.60 6.07 -4.50
C GLY A 37 -6.34 6.65 -3.83
N PRO A 38 -5.12 6.37 -4.34
CA PRO A 38 -3.88 6.92 -3.78
C PRO A 38 -3.81 8.45 -3.73
N ASP A 39 -4.54 9.13 -4.62
CA ASP A 39 -4.70 10.58 -4.68
C ASP A 39 -5.42 11.15 -3.44
N ARG A 40 -6.26 10.35 -2.79
CA ARG A 40 -7.02 10.75 -1.59
C ARG A 40 -6.19 10.73 -0.31
N ILE A 41 -5.03 10.08 -0.28
CA ILE A 41 -4.19 9.95 0.92
C ILE A 41 -3.77 11.31 1.50
N VAL A 42 -3.48 12.29 0.63
CA VAL A 42 -3.08 13.63 1.10
C VAL A 42 -4.27 14.33 1.75
N LEU A 43 -5.46 14.18 1.18
CA LEU A 43 -6.69 14.80 1.68
C LEU A 43 -7.13 14.19 3.02
N LEU A 44 -7.07 12.87 3.14
CA LEU A 44 -7.46 12.12 4.35
C LEU A 44 -6.35 12.08 5.42
N GLY A 45 -5.21 12.71 5.17
CA GLY A 45 -4.03 12.67 6.04
C GLY A 45 -4.29 12.80 7.55
N PRO A 46 -5.06 13.80 8.03
CA PRO A 46 -5.34 13.96 9.45
C PRO A 46 -6.43 13.03 9.99
N ASP A 47 -7.18 12.34 9.13
CA ASP A 47 -8.31 11.52 9.53
C ASP A 47 -7.85 10.24 10.25
N PRO A 48 -8.61 9.78 11.27
CA PRO A 48 -8.31 8.54 11.96
C PRO A 48 -8.59 7.32 11.06
N ILE A 49 -7.79 6.27 11.23
CA ILE A 49 -8.02 4.98 10.59
C ILE A 49 -8.73 4.05 11.58
N ASP A 50 -9.78 3.36 11.14
CA ASP A 50 -10.50 2.37 11.97
C ASP A 50 -9.65 1.11 12.22
N THR A 51 -10.01 0.33 13.24
CA THR A 51 -9.24 -0.87 13.62
C THR A 51 -9.14 -1.90 12.50
N ARG A 52 -10.20 -2.05 11.70
CA ARG A 52 -10.22 -3.03 10.60
C ARG A 52 -9.19 -2.68 9.53
N ALA A 53 -9.10 -1.41 9.13
CA ALA A 53 -8.13 -0.93 8.16
C ALA A 53 -6.71 -0.99 8.72
N GLN A 54 -6.51 -0.80 10.03
CA GLN A 54 -5.20 -1.00 10.67
C GLN A 54 -4.75 -2.47 10.61
N ASP A 55 -5.65 -3.41 10.86
CA ASP A 55 -5.37 -4.85 10.79
C ASP A 55 -5.04 -5.28 9.35
N GLN A 56 -5.84 -4.81 8.37
CA GLN A 56 -5.58 -5.08 6.95
C GLN A 56 -4.24 -4.50 6.50
N LEU A 57 -3.96 -3.23 6.84
CA LEU A 57 -2.69 -2.58 6.54
C LEU A 57 -1.51 -3.37 7.10
N SER A 58 -1.63 -3.86 8.34
CA SER A 58 -0.58 -4.65 8.99
C SER A 58 -0.24 -5.90 8.17
N GLY A 59 -1.26 -6.64 7.73
CA GLY A 59 -1.07 -7.82 6.86
C GLY A 59 -0.42 -7.47 5.51
N TYR A 60 -0.78 -6.34 4.92
CA TYR A 60 -0.17 -5.88 3.67
C TYR A 60 1.29 -5.48 3.83
N VAL A 61 1.63 -4.78 4.92
CA VAL A 61 3.00 -4.38 5.23
C VAL A 61 3.86 -5.62 5.49
N GLU A 62 3.38 -6.62 6.22
CA GLU A 62 4.11 -7.88 6.43
C GLU A 62 4.45 -8.57 5.11
N ARG A 63 3.48 -8.69 4.20
CA ARG A 63 3.72 -9.25 2.85
C ARG A 63 4.77 -8.44 2.10
N ARG A 64 4.69 -7.11 2.17
CA ARG A 64 5.64 -6.23 1.48
C ARG A 64 7.06 -6.34 2.05
N LEU A 65 7.20 -6.56 3.36
CA LEU A 65 8.48 -6.83 4.03
C LEU A 65 9.11 -8.13 3.55
N GLN A 66 8.31 -9.12 3.13
CA GLN A 66 8.79 -10.33 2.44
C GLN A 66 9.13 -10.09 0.95
N HIS A 67 9.32 -8.83 0.57
CA HIS A 67 9.60 -8.40 -0.81
C HIS A 67 8.51 -8.76 -1.83
N GLU A 68 7.29 -9.06 -1.38
CA GLU A 68 6.17 -9.28 -2.29
C GLU A 68 5.79 -7.97 -3.01
N PRO A 69 5.69 -7.94 -4.36
CA PRO A 69 5.33 -6.74 -5.09
C PRO A 69 3.95 -6.18 -4.67
N VAL A 70 3.83 -4.86 -4.56
CA VAL A 70 2.58 -4.19 -4.17
C VAL A 70 1.40 -4.61 -5.08
N SER A 71 1.64 -4.80 -6.37
CA SER A 71 0.62 -5.28 -7.34
C SER A 71 0.04 -6.65 -6.98
N LYS A 72 0.84 -7.55 -6.39
CA LYS A 72 0.39 -8.87 -5.92
C LYS A 72 -0.32 -8.79 -4.56
N ILE A 73 0.01 -7.76 -3.77
CA ILE A 73 -0.64 -7.50 -2.47
C ILE A 73 -2.04 -6.91 -2.67
N THR A 74 -2.15 -5.88 -3.51
CA THR A 74 -3.41 -5.19 -3.78
C THR A 74 -4.28 -5.94 -4.80
N GLY A 75 -3.70 -6.86 -5.57
CA GLY A 75 -4.38 -7.51 -6.69
C GLY A 75 -4.72 -6.57 -7.85
N LEU A 76 -4.19 -5.34 -7.81
CA LEU A 76 -4.43 -4.26 -8.76
C LEU A 76 -3.15 -3.98 -9.57
N ARG A 77 -3.24 -3.99 -10.90
CA ARG A 77 -2.31 -3.24 -11.76
C ARG A 77 -2.99 -1.98 -12.21
N GLN A 78 -2.33 -0.85 -12.01
CA GLN A 78 -2.52 0.27 -12.93
C GLN A 78 -1.72 -0.03 -14.19
N PHE A 79 -2.40 -0.24 -15.31
CA PHE A 79 -1.80 -0.18 -16.64
C PHE A 79 -2.46 0.99 -17.36
N TRP A 80 -1.68 2.04 -17.67
CA TRP A 80 -2.14 3.20 -18.44
C TRP A 80 -3.41 3.90 -17.88
N GLY A 81 -3.41 4.21 -16.58
CA GLY A 81 -4.51 4.98 -15.95
C GLY A 81 -5.84 4.22 -15.85
N ARG A 82 -5.82 2.90 -16.00
CA ARG A 82 -6.98 2.01 -15.83
C ARG A 82 -6.65 0.89 -14.85
N ASP A 83 -7.62 0.56 -14.01
CA ASP A 83 -7.53 -0.54 -13.06
C ASP A 83 -7.72 -1.86 -13.79
N PHE A 84 -6.69 -2.71 -13.79
CA PHE A 84 -6.78 -4.09 -14.24
C PHE A 84 -6.63 -5.03 -13.04
N HIS A 85 -7.64 -5.88 -12.81
CA HIS A 85 -7.53 -7.00 -11.88
C HIS A 85 -6.55 -8.02 -12.44
N ILE A 86 -5.45 -8.27 -11.73
CA ILE A 86 -4.46 -9.28 -12.15
C ILE A 86 -4.58 -10.51 -11.26
N SER A 87 -4.67 -11.68 -11.88
CA SER A 87 -4.48 -12.95 -11.18
C SER A 87 -2.99 -13.28 -11.02
N LYS A 88 -2.66 -14.21 -10.13
CA LYS A 88 -1.28 -14.63 -9.81
C LYS A 88 -0.45 -15.09 -11.02
N ALA A 89 -1.06 -15.36 -12.17
CA ALA A 89 -0.45 -16.00 -13.34
C ALA A 89 0.27 -15.06 -14.33
N VAL A 90 0.31 -13.74 -14.10
CA VAL A 90 0.91 -12.80 -15.07
C VAL A 90 2.29 -12.30 -14.63
N LEU A 91 3.24 -12.35 -15.56
CA LEU A 91 4.60 -11.83 -15.49
C LEU A 91 4.59 -10.29 -15.35
N ASP A 92 5.42 -9.74 -14.47
CA ASP A 92 5.66 -8.29 -14.38
C ASP A 92 6.65 -7.85 -15.48
N PRO A 93 6.25 -7.04 -16.47
CA PRO A 93 7.18 -6.41 -17.39
C PRO A 93 7.75 -5.15 -16.73
N ARG A 94 9.04 -4.93 -16.98
CA ARG A 94 9.85 -3.84 -16.43
C ARG A 94 9.41 -2.46 -16.91
#